data_AF-A0AAD5XHJ6-F1
#
_entry.id   AF-A0AAD5XHJ6-F1
#
_cell.length_a   1.000
_cell.length_b   1.000
_cell.length_c   1.000
_cell.angle_alpha   90.00
_cell.angle_beta   90.00
_cell.angle_gamma   90.00
#
_symmetry.space_group_name_H-M   'P 1'
#
loop_
_entity.id
_entity.type
_entity.pdbx_description
1 polymer ?
#
loop_
_entity_poly.entity_id
_entity_poly.type
_entity_poly.pdbx_seq_one_letter_code
_entity_poly.pdbx_strand_id
1 'polypeptide(L)'
;MPEPLIFAPEDESLLVAFGALAASTIEKNIVFQELQKILDDTNSAKVNLARTLDSIPTVVITLEKTGKLVNISHPEYVNISPDAVQQMKCNSFDMWLENTNNAQLIADIRKVFKGQQETICGLDYDLVLNKRTYIANYMITEMVASDLSPSGIGKAATNGDGSVLDEEDDVEENEEENDDNDNDYDELVGENEYGSNEETDDDGGDDNQSDLSKELKKLSTTTRKKRRMTRVQEVVIQFELIDTDKRISNTLAKYLPHKKVQSIMEEEENGTVDGKKTKASCMSVDLRNFLSICENTTASDVLFILSMYHTSVNNCVTENNGIVDKIVNQKATSVFGLPAPTTDNTDSYNAINAAMKLNGSLESLNDRLRECNLPMVQMGIGISTGFIISGIVGPPKRLEYLMIGDSIDLAAHIQGATKLYGCNLLICGKTQREVRDRFHFREIDTVVVKGSVVPVTLFEVLGSSSIELAREIITATICFELGLSEYRNQNYSVAQLHFKKAIQTSDDGPSKMFVKRCQDLLEGKLKMAPDWDGCWILQNN
;
A
#
# COMPACT_ATOMS: atom_id res chain seq x y z
N MET A 1 -73.65 34.91 24.20
CA MET A 1 -72.29 34.48 23.81
C MET A 1 -72.31 34.30 22.31
N PRO A 2 -71.35 34.84 21.53
CA PRO A 2 -71.22 34.44 20.14
C PRO A 2 -70.74 32.98 20.10
N GLU A 3 -71.28 32.21 19.15
CA GLU A 3 -71.04 30.79 18.95
C GLU A 3 -69.55 30.46 18.68
N PRO A 4 -69.08 29.24 19.00
CA PRO A 4 -67.72 28.83 18.69
C PRO A 4 -67.55 28.73 17.17
N LEU A 5 -66.44 29.26 16.65
CA LEU A 5 -66.03 29.04 15.27
C LEU A 5 -65.80 27.54 15.07
N ILE A 6 -66.74 26.90 14.37
CA ILE A 6 -66.64 25.51 13.93
C ILE A 6 -65.73 25.53 12.70
N PHE A 7 -64.53 24.97 12.80
CA PHE A 7 -63.69 24.69 11.63
C PHE A 7 -64.49 23.85 10.64
N ALA A 8 -64.62 24.31 9.40
CA ALA A 8 -65.32 23.56 8.38
C ALA A 8 -64.44 22.39 7.90
N PRO A 9 -65.01 21.25 7.48
CA PRO A 9 -64.25 20.12 6.93
C PRO A 9 -63.35 20.49 5.73
N GLU A 10 -63.70 21.58 5.06
CA GLU A 10 -62.97 22.18 3.94
C GLU A 10 -61.64 22.81 4.39
N ASP A 11 -61.58 23.37 5.61
CA ASP A 11 -60.38 23.95 6.20
C ASP A 11 -59.36 22.87 6.62
N GLU A 12 -59.84 21.71 7.08
CA GLU A 12 -59.02 20.54 7.42
C GLU A 12 -58.38 19.95 6.16
N SER A 13 -59.14 19.87 5.06
CA SER A 13 -58.65 19.37 3.77
C SER A 13 -57.56 20.29 3.18
N LEU A 14 -57.72 21.60 3.33
CA LEU A 14 -56.72 22.60 2.95
C LEU A 14 -55.44 22.46 3.78
N LEU A 15 -55.55 22.30 5.10
CA LEU A 15 -54.39 22.09 5.98
C LEU A 15 -53.61 20.81 5.65
N VAL A 16 -54.30 19.71 5.34
CA VAL A 16 -53.67 18.46 4.91
C VAL A 16 -52.98 18.62 3.55
N ALA A 17 -53.61 19.30 2.59
CA ALA A 17 -53.02 19.59 1.29
C ALA A 17 -51.76 20.47 1.42
N PHE A 18 -51.79 21.51 2.26
CA PHE A 18 -50.63 22.35 2.55
C PHE A 18 -49.50 21.56 3.24
N GLY A 19 -49.85 20.68 4.19
CA GLY A 19 -48.87 19.80 4.85
C GLY A 19 -48.18 18.85 3.87
N ALA A 20 -48.94 18.25 2.95
CA ALA A 20 -48.39 17.37 1.91
C ALA A 20 -47.48 18.12 0.92
N LEU A 21 -47.87 19.34 0.53
CA LEU A 21 -47.07 20.17 -0.38
C LEU A 21 -45.76 20.63 0.27
N ALA A 22 -45.82 21.00 1.56
CA ALA A 22 -44.64 21.34 2.34
C ALA A 22 -43.69 20.14 2.51
N ALA A 23 -44.21 18.96 2.82
CA ALA A 23 -43.42 17.73 2.93
C ALA A 23 -42.73 17.38 1.60
N SER A 24 -43.46 17.42 0.47
CA SER A 24 -42.88 17.16 -0.85
C SER A 24 -41.81 18.18 -1.25
N THR A 25 -41.99 19.45 -0.86
CA THR A 25 -41.00 20.50 -1.11
C THR A 25 -39.73 20.28 -0.29
N ILE A 26 -39.86 19.87 0.97
CA ILE A 26 -38.72 19.53 1.84
C ILE A 26 -37.97 18.31 1.29
N GLU A 27 -38.66 17.24 0.91
CA GLU A 27 -38.02 16.05 0.31
C GLU A 27 -37.25 16.39 -0.97
N LYS A 28 -37.85 17.17 -1.88
CA LYS A 28 -37.15 17.60 -3.10
C LYS A 28 -35.92 18.43 -2.81
N ASN A 29 -35.96 19.28 -1.79
CA ASN A 29 -34.82 20.12 -1.41
C ASN A 29 -33.69 19.28 -0.77
N ILE A 30 -34.03 18.27 0.03
CA ILE A 30 -33.07 17.30 0.58
C ILE A 30 -32.40 16.51 -0.56
N VAL A 31 -33.19 15.98 -1.50
CA VAL A 31 -32.66 15.24 -2.67
C VAL A 31 -31.77 16.14 -3.54
N PHE A 32 -32.15 17.41 -3.73
CA PHE A 32 -31.35 18.36 -4.50
C PHE A 32 -30.02 18.67 -3.81
N GLN A 33 -30.00 18.86 -2.49
CA GLN A 33 -28.76 19.04 -1.72
C GLN A 33 -27.86 17.81 -1.78
N GLU A 34 -28.44 16.62 -1.74
CA GLU A 34 -27.69 15.36 -1.83
C GLU A 34 -27.11 15.14 -3.23
N LEU A 35 -27.87 15.46 -4.29
CA LEU A 35 -27.38 15.46 -5.67
C LEU A 35 -26.26 16.48 -5.89
N GLN A 36 -26.38 17.67 -5.30
CA GLN A 36 -25.35 18.70 -5.41
C GLN A 36 -24.07 18.29 -4.70
N LYS A 37 -24.18 17.64 -3.53
CA LYS A 37 -23.05 17.05 -2.82
C LYS A 37 -22.38 15.94 -3.63
N ILE A 38 -23.16 15.04 -4.23
CA ILE A 38 -22.62 13.98 -5.11
C ILE A 38 -21.90 14.60 -6.32
N LEU A 39 -22.44 15.68 -6.90
CA LEU A 39 -21.83 16.37 -8.03
C LEU A 39 -20.49 17.03 -7.63
N ASP A 40 -20.44 17.65 -6.45
CA ASP A 40 -19.23 18.28 -5.90
C ASP A 40 -18.16 17.23 -5.53
N ASP A 41 -18.57 16.09 -4.96
CA ASP A 41 -17.70 14.96 -4.66
C ASP A 41 -17.15 14.33 -5.95
N THR A 42 -17.97 14.24 -7.01
CA THR A 42 -17.57 13.71 -8.32
C THR A 42 -16.61 14.67 -9.02
N ASN A 43 -16.87 15.98 -8.96
CA ASN A 43 -15.96 17.00 -9.50
C ASN A 43 -14.64 17.03 -8.73
N SER A 44 -14.69 16.92 -7.39
CA SER A 44 -13.49 16.81 -6.56
C SER A 44 -12.70 15.55 -6.85
N ALA A 45 -13.37 14.40 -7.04
CA ALA A 45 -12.74 13.16 -7.47
C ALA A 45 -12.10 13.31 -8.85
N LYS A 46 -12.78 13.94 -9.82
CA LYS A 46 -12.24 14.22 -11.16
C LYS A 46 -11.00 15.11 -11.10
N VAL A 47 -11.02 16.17 -10.29
CA VAL A 47 -9.88 17.08 -10.10
C VAL A 47 -8.73 16.37 -9.38
N ASN A 48 -9.02 15.52 -8.39
CA ASN A 48 -8.00 14.71 -7.71
C ASN A 48 -7.41 13.66 -8.65
N LEU A 49 -8.22 13.02 -9.49
CA LEU A 49 -7.76 12.04 -10.47
C LEU A 49 -6.95 12.72 -11.58
N ALA A 50 -7.33 13.93 -12.01
CA ALA A 50 -6.55 14.78 -12.91
C ALA A 50 -5.19 15.17 -12.29
N ARG A 51 -5.16 15.63 -11.02
CA ARG A 51 -3.90 15.88 -10.30
C ARG A 51 -3.04 14.63 -10.12
N THR A 52 -3.68 13.46 -9.95
CA THR A 52 -2.98 12.18 -9.83
C THR A 52 -2.42 11.73 -11.17
N LEU A 53 -3.17 11.93 -12.27
CA LEU A 53 -2.72 11.70 -13.65
C LEU A 53 -1.57 12.64 -14.02
N ASP A 54 -1.64 13.93 -13.66
CA ASP A 54 -0.55 14.90 -13.86
C ASP A 54 0.71 14.58 -13.04
N SER A 55 0.59 13.78 -11.97
CA SER A 55 1.73 13.38 -11.13
C SER A 55 2.52 12.20 -11.70
N ILE A 56 2.01 11.54 -12.74
CA ILE A 56 2.66 10.41 -13.41
C ILE A 56 3.52 10.96 -14.55
N PRO A 57 4.86 10.85 -14.48
CA PRO A 57 5.75 11.36 -15.51
C PRO A 57 5.48 10.64 -16.84
N THR A 58 4.73 11.33 -17.71
CA THR A 58 4.29 10.80 -18.99
C THR A 58 5.03 11.48 -20.12
N VAL A 59 5.61 10.70 -21.02
CA VAL A 59 6.37 11.17 -22.17
C VAL A 59 5.64 10.75 -23.44
N VAL A 60 5.19 11.71 -24.22
CA VAL A 60 4.47 11.51 -25.48
C VAL A 60 5.42 11.82 -26.63
N ILE A 61 5.63 10.84 -27.49
CA ILE A 61 6.46 10.93 -28.70
C ILE A 61 5.55 10.83 -29.92
N THR A 62 5.61 11.82 -30.79
CA THR A 62 4.90 11.83 -32.07
C THR A 62 5.88 11.59 -33.21
N LEU A 63 5.60 10.59 -34.05
CA LEU A 63 6.40 10.22 -35.21
C LEU A 63 5.67 10.48 -36.51
N GLU A 64 6.37 11.03 -37.50
CA GLU A 64 5.86 11.16 -38.87
C GLU A 64 6.01 9.84 -39.65
N LYS A 65 5.41 9.77 -40.85
CA LYS A 65 5.44 8.57 -41.71
C LYS A 65 6.81 7.99 -41.99
N THR A 66 7.86 8.81 -42.01
CA THR A 66 9.24 8.36 -42.24
C THR A 66 9.92 7.85 -40.96
N GLY A 67 9.19 7.77 -39.85
CA GLY A 67 9.68 7.32 -38.56
C GLY A 67 10.50 8.36 -37.79
N LYS A 68 10.53 9.62 -38.24
CA LYS A 68 11.29 10.70 -37.59
C LYS A 68 10.43 11.37 -36.51
N LEU A 69 11.10 11.97 -35.54
CA LEU A 69 10.44 12.68 -34.45
C LEU A 69 9.81 13.99 -34.94
N VAL A 70 8.52 14.15 -34.69
CA VAL A 70 7.79 15.43 -34.85
C VAL A 70 7.84 16.20 -33.55
N ASN A 71 7.44 15.56 -32.45
CA ASN A 71 7.36 16.17 -31.13
C ASN A 71 7.67 15.18 -30.01
N ILE A 72 8.21 15.67 -28.90
CA ILE A 72 8.39 14.93 -27.64
C ILE A 72 7.96 15.83 -26.48
N SER A 73 7.06 15.35 -25.62
CA SER A 73 6.72 16.02 -24.36
C SER A 73 7.69 15.66 -23.25
N HIS A 74 8.05 16.62 -22.40
CA HIS A 74 8.89 16.43 -21.21
C HIS A 74 10.14 15.55 -21.43
N PRO A 75 11.03 15.88 -22.40
CA PRO A 75 12.26 15.10 -22.66
C PRO A 75 13.19 14.99 -21.44
N GLU A 76 13.05 15.90 -20.47
CA GLU A 76 13.72 15.87 -19.17
C GLU A 76 13.43 14.60 -18.36
N TYR A 77 12.24 14.02 -18.46
CA TYR A 77 11.87 12.82 -17.69
C TYR A 77 12.63 11.56 -18.14
N VAL A 78 13.14 11.54 -19.37
CA VAL A 78 13.98 10.45 -19.91
C VAL A 78 15.42 10.88 -20.16
N ASN A 79 15.83 12.01 -19.60
CA ASN A 79 17.18 12.56 -19.69
C ASN A 79 17.72 12.64 -21.14
N ILE A 80 16.86 13.01 -22.08
CA ILE A 80 17.22 13.18 -23.49
C ILE A 80 17.79 14.58 -23.68
N SER A 81 19.05 14.68 -24.11
CA SER A 81 19.70 15.98 -24.36
C SER A 81 19.11 16.68 -25.58
N PRO A 82 19.20 18.02 -25.68
CA PRO A 82 18.76 18.76 -26.87
C PRO A 82 19.40 18.24 -28.16
N ASP A 83 20.67 17.83 -28.10
CA ASP A 83 21.40 17.24 -29.23
C ASP A 83 20.80 15.89 -29.65
N ALA A 84 20.39 15.05 -28.69
CA ALA A 84 19.73 13.78 -28.96
C ALA A 84 18.34 13.99 -29.58
N VAL A 85 17.58 15.00 -29.16
CA VAL A 85 16.30 15.37 -29.80
C VAL A 85 16.53 15.78 -31.26
N GLN A 86 17.59 16.52 -31.57
CA GLN A 86 17.93 16.87 -32.96
C GLN A 86 18.28 15.63 -33.78
N GLN A 87 19.02 14.67 -33.21
CA GLN A 87 19.29 13.39 -33.88
C GLN A 87 18.01 12.56 -34.14
N MET A 88 17.06 12.58 -33.21
CA MET A 88 15.75 11.92 -33.37
C MET A 88 14.88 12.59 -34.45
N LYS A 89 15.03 13.90 -34.67
CA LYS A 89 14.38 14.62 -35.79
C LYS A 89 15.03 14.31 -37.14
N CYS A 90 16.34 14.02 -37.17
CA CYS A 90 17.05 13.72 -38.41
C CYS A 90 16.97 12.24 -38.83
N ASN A 91 16.80 11.32 -37.89
CA ASN A 91 16.88 9.87 -38.11
C ASN A 91 15.56 9.13 -37.80
N SER A 92 15.31 7.99 -38.48
CA SER A 92 14.17 7.10 -38.15
C SER A 92 14.32 6.50 -36.75
N PHE A 93 13.20 6.18 -36.10
CA PHE A 93 13.15 5.49 -34.80
C PHE A 93 13.98 4.22 -34.73
N ASP A 94 14.13 3.49 -35.84
CA ASP A 94 14.98 2.29 -35.91
C ASP A 94 16.46 2.59 -35.60
N MET A 95 16.93 3.81 -35.85
CA MET A 95 18.33 4.20 -35.67
C MET A 95 18.63 4.66 -34.24
N TRP A 96 17.72 5.40 -33.62
CA TRP A 96 17.93 5.95 -32.27
C TRP A 96 17.38 5.09 -31.14
N LEU A 97 16.50 4.11 -31.42
CA LEU A 97 16.09 3.09 -30.44
C LEU A 97 17.07 1.92 -30.31
N GLU A 98 18.28 2.00 -30.89
CA GLU A 98 19.36 0.99 -30.84
C GLU A 98 18.86 -0.47 -30.99
N ASN A 99 18.91 -0.99 -32.22
CA ASN A 99 18.27 -2.23 -32.71
C ASN A 99 18.25 -3.49 -31.80
N THR A 100 19.11 -3.62 -30.79
CA THR A 100 19.17 -4.81 -29.92
C THR A 100 18.42 -4.66 -28.60
N ASN A 101 18.30 -3.45 -28.03
CA ASN A 101 17.80 -3.28 -26.67
C ASN A 101 16.30 -2.94 -26.62
N ASN A 102 15.75 -2.31 -27.66
CA ASN A 102 14.31 -2.01 -27.77
C ASN A 102 13.56 -2.82 -28.85
N ALA A 103 14.02 -4.04 -29.15
CA ALA A 103 13.55 -4.80 -30.32
C ALA A 103 12.02 -5.04 -30.36
N GLN A 104 11.40 -5.30 -29.20
CA GLN A 104 9.96 -5.50 -29.09
C GLN A 104 9.17 -4.21 -29.36
N LEU A 105 9.59 -3.09 -28.76
CA LEU A 105 8.98 -1.78 -28.99
C LEU A 105 9.09 -1.37 -30.46
N ILE A 106 10.26 -1.56 -31.08
CA ILE A 106 10.47 -1.30 -32.52
C ILE A 106 9.52 -2.16 -33.37
N ALA A 107 9.35 -3.44 -33.03
CA ALA A 107 8.44 -4.33 -33.74
C ALA A 107 6.98 -3.88 -33.63
N ASP A 108 6.57 -3.43 -32.45
CA ASP A 108 5.20 -2.96 -32.20
C ASP A 108 4.93 -1.62 -32.91
N ILE A 109 5.88 -0.68 -32.88
CA ILE A 109 5.80 0.57 -33.67
C ILE A 109 5.62 0.24 -35.16
N ARG A 110 6.40 -0.71 -35.70
CA ARG A 110 6.29 -1.14 -37.10
C ARG A 110 4.95 -1.79 -37.44
N LYS A 111 4.32 -2.52 -36.51
CA LYS A 111 2.98 -3.11 -36.74
C LYS A 111 1.92 -2.02 -36.89
N VAL A 112 1.98 -0.99 -36.05
CA VAL A 112 1.06 0.16 -36.12
C VAL A 112 1.30 0.95 -37.41
N PHE A 113 2.56 1.26 -37.77
CA PHE A 113 2.87 1.92 -39.06
C PHE A 113 2.40 1.13 -40.30
N LYS A 114 2.40 -0.20 -40.24
CA LYS A 114 1.90 -1.06 -41.33
C LYS A 114 0.37 -1.17 -41.37
N GLY A 115 -0.35 -0.51 -40.45
CA GLY A 115 -1.80 -0.60 -40.33
C GLY A 115 -2.29 -1.99 -39.93
N GLN A 116 -1.44 -2.79 -39.26
CA GLN A 116 -1.80 -4.14 -38.83
C GLN A 116 -2.64 -4.12 -37.54
N GLN A 117 -2.44 -3.11 -36.69
CA GLN A 117 -3.19 -2.87 -35.44
C GLN A 117 -3.31 -1.36 -35.19
N GLU A 118 -4.46 -0.89 -34.71
CA GLU A 118 -4.73 0.53 -34.45
C GLU A 118 -4.07 1.02 -33.14
N THR A 119 -4.06 0.17 -32.10
CA THR A 119 -3.41 0.44 -30.81
C THR A 119 -2.67 -0.79 -30.30
N ILE A 120 -1.46 -0.59 -29.77
CA ILE A 120 -0.66 -1.63 -29.09
C ILE A 120 -0.19 -1.09 -27.74
N CYS A 121 -0.32 -1.89 -26.69
CA CYS A 121 0.16 -1.54 -25.36
C CYS A 121 1.24 -2.54 -24.88
N GLY A 122 2.27 -2.02 -24.22
CA GLY A 122 3.26 -2.79 -23.47
C GLY A 122 3.27 -2.37 -22.00
N LEU A 123 3.46 -3.34 -21.11
CA LEU A 123 3.49 -3.13 -19.66
C LEU A 123 4.86 -3.54 -19.11
N ASP A 124 5.38 -2.80 -18.12
CA ASP A 124 6.71 -2.99 -17.52
C ASP A 124 7.83 -3.18 -18.56
N TYR A 125 7.83 -2.36 -19.59
CA TYR A 125 8.83 -2.44 -20.64
C TYR A 125 10.16 -1.85 -20.17
N ASP A 126 11.24 -2.63 -20.29
CA ASP A 126 12.61 -2.14 -20.13
C ASP A 126 12.98 -1.25 -21.32
N LEU A 127 12.60 0.02 -21.23
CA LEU A 127 12.89 1.06 -22.20
C LEU A 127 14.34 1.50 -22.05
N VAL A 128 15.19 1.18 -23.02
CA VAL A 128 16.58 1.63 -23.02
C VAL A 128 16.72 2.88 -23.87
N LEU A 129 16.97 4.03 -23.25
CA LEU A 129 17.21 5.30 -23.94
C LEU A 129 18.51 5.92 -23.44
N ASN A 130 19.37 6.36 -24.38
CA ASN A 130 20.65 7.01 -24.08
C ASN A 130 21.52 6.23 -23.07
N LYS A 131 21.61 4.90 -23.25
CA LYS A 131 22.36 3.96 -22.37
C LYS A 131 21.87 3.87 -20.91
N ARG A 132 20.66 4.35 -20.62
CA ARG A 132 19.96 4.13 -19.34
C ARG A 132 18.72 3.28 -19.58
N THR A 133 18.41 2.41 -18.63
CA THR A 133 17.20 1.58 -18.65
C THR A 133 16.15 2.24 -17.77
N TYR A 134 14.96 2.43 -18.34
CA TYR A 134 13.76 2.93 -17.68
C TYR A 134 12.72 1.81 -17.70
N ILE A 135 11.93 1.69 -16.64
CA ILE A 135 10.76 0.82 -16.67
C ILE A 135 9.59 1.70 -17.07
N ALA A 136 8.90 1.36 -18.15
CA ALA A 136 7.78 2.16 -18.64
C ALA A 136 6.62 1.27 -19.10
N ASN A 137 5.38 1.72 -18.85
CA ASN A 137 4.27 1.24 -19.68
C ASN A 137 4.26 2.08 -20.96
N TYR A 138 3.93 1.48 -22.10
CA TYR A 138 3.77 2.22 -23.34
C TYR A 138 2.46 1.91 -24.04
N MET A 139 1.92 2.92 -24.71
CA MET A 139 0.79 2.80 -25.64
C MET A 139 1.20 3.41 -26.97
N ILE A 140 0.99 2.69 -28.07
CA ILE A 140 1.27 3.13 -29.44
C ILE A 140 -0.05 3.17 -30.18
N THR A 141 -0.40 4.32 -30.76
CA THR A 141 -1.67 4.52 -31.46
C THR A 141 -1.44 5.21 -32.81
N GLU A 142 -2.12 4.75 -33.86
CA GLU A 142 -2.21 5.46 -35.15
C GLU A 142 -3.19 6.63 -35.04
N MET A 143 -2.75 7.84 -35.37
CA MET A 143 -3.60 9.04 -35.38
C MET A 143 -4.09 9.35 -36.79
N VAL A 144 -5.37 9.72 -36.90
CA VAL A 144 -5.98 10.20 -38.15
C VAL A 144 -6.18 11.71 -38.05
N ALA A 145 -6.00 12.43 -39.15
CA ALA A 145 -6.01 13.90 -39.21
C ALA A 145 -7.24 14.63 -38.62
N SER A 146 -8.31 13.92 -38.22
CA SER A 146 -9.43 14.47 -37.45
C SER A 146 -9.08 14.81 -36.00
N ASP A 147 -7.99 14.27 -35.46
CA ASP A 147 -7.64 14.36 -34.04
C ASP A 147 -6.65 15.52 -33.74
N LEU A 148 -6.17 16.18 -34.80
CA LEU A 148 -5.27 17.34 -34.74
C LEU A 148 -6.07 18.64 -34.51
N SER A 149 -6.52 18.85 -33.28
CA SER A 149 -6.69 20.22 -32.77
C SER A 149 -5.39 20.66 -32.07
N PRO A 150 -4.89 21.89 -32.28
CA PRO A 150 -3.61 22.35 -31.71
C PRO A 150 -3.60 22.50 -30.17
N SER A 151 -4.69 22.12 -29.50
CA SER A 151 -4.94 22.34 -28.08
C SER A 151 -5.04 21.07 -27.23
N GLY A 152 -4.96 19.87 -27.81
CA GLY A 152 -5.42 18.65 -27.14
C GLY A 152 -4.48 17.96 -26.14
N ILE A 153 -3.15 17.98 -26.32
CA ILE A 153 -2.26 17.07 -25.55
C ILE A 153 -1.01 17.77 -24.96
N GLY A 154 -0.71 19.02 -25.35
CA GLY A 154 0.58 19.65 -25.03
C GLY A 154 0.57 20.98 -24.26
N LYS A 155 -0.58 21.55 -23.89
CA LYS A 155 -0.64 22.90 -23.27
C LYS A 155 -1.15 22.97 -21.83
N ALA A 156 -1.54 21.85 -21.21
CA ALA A 156 -2.01 21.87 -19.83
C ALA A 156 -0.90 22.06 -18.77
N ALA A 157 0.39 22.01 -19.16
CA ALA A 157 1.51 22.01 -18.21
C ALA A 157 2.31 23.33 -18.13
N THR A 158 1.89 24.40 -18.81
CA THR A 158 2.56 25.71 -18.69
C THR A 158 1.53 26.82 -18.58
N ASN A 159 1.13 27.15 -17.35
CA ASN A 159 0.85 28.51 -16.88
C ASN A 159 0.29 28.42 -15.45
N GLY A 160 1.22 28.37 -14.49
CA GLY A 160 0.96 28.92 -13.16
C GLY A 160 1.35 30.38 -13.18
N ASP A 161 0.39 31.25 -13.48
CA ASP A 161 0.39 32.60 -12.88
C ASP A 161 -1.03 33.14 -12.89
N GLY A 162 -1.50 33.54 -11.72
CA GLY A 162 -2.84 34.08 -11.53
C GLY A 162 -2.86 35.57 -11.80
N SER A 163 -3.79 36.04 -12.63
CA SER A 163 -4.39 37.36 -12.46
C SER A 163 -5.63 37.54 -13.33
N VAL A 164 -6.75 37.78 -12.63
CA VAL A 164 -7.70 38.88 -12.88
C VAL A 164 -8.58 38.77 -14.15
N LEU A 165 -9.88 38.63 -13.85
CA LEU A 165 -11.04 38.96 -14.67
C LEU A 165 -10.85 40.32 -15.36
N ASP A 166 -11.28 40.46 -16.61
CA ASP A 166 -11.94 41.67 -17.08
C ASP A 166 -12.84 41.37 -18.29
N GLU A 167 -13.92 42.15 -18.33
CA GLU A 167 -15.12 42.12 -19.16
C GLU A 167 -14.89 42.65 -20.60
N GLU A 168 -15.99 42.70 -21.38
CA GLU A 168 -16.20 43.49 -22.62
C GLU A 168 -15.61 42.88 -23.91
N ASP A 169 -16.24 42.94 -25.09
CA ASP A 169 -17.51 43.53 -25.53
C ASP A 169 -17.85 42.97 -26.93
N ASP A 170 -19.14 43.02 -27.27
CA ASP A 170 -19.70 42.88 -28.61
C ASP A 170 -19.14 43.94 -29.58
N VAL A 171 -18.72 43.53 -30.79
CA VAL A 171 -18.75 44.41 -31.97
C VAL A 171 -19.04 43.58 -33.22
N GLU A 172 -20.22 43.84 -33.80
CA GLU A 172 -20.60 43.56 -35.18
C GLU A 172 -19.63 44.22 -36.17
N GLU A 173 -19.28 43.56 -37.27
CA GLU A 173 -19.06 44.27 -38.53
C GLU A 173 -19.33 43.39 -39.76
N ASN A 174 -19.98 44.03 -40.71
CA ASN A 174 -20.66 43.54 -41.91
C ASN A 174 -19.72 43.31 -43.11
N GLU A 175 -20.32 42.67 -44.12
CA GLU A 175 -20.06 42.85 -45.57
C GLU A 175 -18.75 42.21 -46.11
N GLU A 176 -18.74 41.51 -47.25
CA GLU A 176 -19.36 41.81 -48.54
C GLU A 176 -19.31 40.57 -49.45
N GLU A 177 -20.33 40.42 -50.30
CA GLU A 177 -20.40 39.48 -51.44
C GLU A 177 -19.34 39.82 -52.50
N ASN A 178 -18.88 38.80 -53.25
CA ASN A 178 -18.64 38.95 -54.69
C ASN A 178 -18.66 37.58 -55.39
N ASP A 179 -19.60 37.48 -56.34
CA ASP A 179 -19.70 36.52 -57.43
C ASP A 179 -18.42 36.49 -58.27
N ASP A 180 -18.10 35.33 -58.84
CA ASP A 180 -17.77 35.25 -60.27
C ASP A 180 -17.93 33.82 -60.80
N ASN A 181 -18.70 33.75 -61.88
CA ASN A 181 -18.94 32.59 -62.73
C ASN A 181 -17.66 32.13 -63.43
N ASP A 182 -17.57 30.83 -63.75
CA ASP A 182 -17.28 30.42 -65.12
C ASP A 182 -17.67 28.97 -65.41
N ASN A 183 -18.36 28.82 -66.54
CA ASN A 183 -18.78 27.58 -67.18
C ASN A 183 -17.58 26.88 -67.85
N ASP A 184 -17.62 25.54 -67.93
CA ASP A 184 -17.27 24.90 -69.20
C ASP A 184 -17.85 23.49 -69.35
N TYR A 185 -18.28 23.22 -70.58
CA TYR A 185 -18.93 22.02 -71.11
C TYR A 185 -17.92 20.89 -71.34
N ASP A 186 -18.36 19.62 -71.22
CA ASP A 186 -18.09 18.65 -72.29
C ASP A 186 -18.98 17.39 -72.24
N GLU A 187 -19.24 16.90 -73.44
CA GLU A 187 -20.26 15.95 -73.89
C GLU A 187 -19.72 14.50 -74.03
N LEU A 188 -20.58 13.58 -74.52
CA LEU A 188 -20.36 12.19 -75.04
C LEU A 188 -21.02 11.08 -74.17
N VAL A 189 -22.21 10.53 -74.47
CA VAL A 189 -22.75 9.74 -75.63
C VAL A 189 -22.42 8.23 -75.57
N GLY A 190 -23.47 7.38 -75.68
CA GLY A 190 -23.43 5.97 -76.13
C GLY A 190 -24.13 4.97 -75.19
N GLU A 191 -25.46 4.74 -75.32
CA GLU A 191 -26.15 3.66 -76.09
C GLU A 191 -26.32 2.32 -75.33
N ASN A 192 -27.57 1.97 -74.95
CA ASN A 192 -28.47 0.91 -75.47
C ASN A 192 -28.05 -0.52 -74.99
N GLU A 193 -28.93 -1.44 -74.57
CA GLU A 193 -30.07 -2.00 -75.30
C GLU A 193 -30.89 -3.00 -74.40
N TYR A 194 -32.24 -2.94 -74.49
CA TYR A 194 -33.31 -3.99 -74.49
C TYR A 194 -33.31 -5.17 -73.46
N GLY A 195 -34.37 -5.34 -72.64
CA GLY A 195 -35.61 -6.11 -72.91
C GLY A 195 -35.60 -7.41 -72.05
N SER A 196 -36.64 -7.99 -71.44
CA SER A 196 -38.10 -8.03 -71.63
C SER A 196 -38.81 -8.66 -70.41
N ASN A 197 -40.09 -8.30 -70.25
CA ASN A 197 -41.18 -8.67 -69.33
C ASN A 197 -41.37 -10.13 -68.87
N GLU A 198 -41.96 -10.31 -67.68
CA GLU A 198 -43.34 -10.84 -67.38
C GLU A 198 -43.50 -11.05 -65.85
N GLU A 199 -44.37 -10.28 -65.16
CA GLU A 199 -45.70 -10.66 -64.59
C GLU A 199 -45.60 -11.54 -63.30
N THR A 200 -46.22 -11.28 -62.14
CA THR A 200 -47.51 -10.65 -61.75
C THR A 200 -47.60 -10.32 -60.23
N ASP A 201 -48.46 -9.33 -59.93
CA ASP A 201 -49.38 -9.12 -58.78
C ASP A 201 -48.87 -9.11 -57.31
N ASP A 202 -48.91 -7.95 -56.62
CA ASP A 202 -50.10 -7.38 -55.94
C ASP A 202 -49.73 -6.42 -54.77
N ASP A 203 -50.56 -5.37 -54.62
CA ASP A 203 -50.81 -4.47 -53.46
C ASP A 203 -49.72 -3.53 -52.85
N GLY A 204 -49.73 -2.27 -53.30
CA GLY A 204 -50.32 -1.14 -52.55
C GLY A 204 -49.56 -0.42 -51.42
N GLY A 205 -48.93 0.73 -51.76
CA GLY A 205 -48.99 1.98 -50.97
C GLY A 205 -47.72 2.47 -50.24
N ASP A 206 -47.03 3.49 -50.78
CA ASP A 206 -46.95 4.89 -50.28
C ASP A 206 -45.72 5.65 -50.86
N ASP A 207 -45.97 6.65 -51.70
CA ASP A 207 -45.02 7.39 -52.56
C ASP A 207 -44.47 8.68 -51.91
N ASN A 208 -43.52 8.58 -50.97
CA ASN A 208 -42.80 9.78 -50.47
C ASN A 208 -41.32 9.58 -50.09
N GLN A 209 -40.69 8.45 -50.46
CA GLN A 209 -39.29 8.15 -50.13
C GLN A 209 -38.28 8.28 -51.31
N SER A 210 -38.73 8.58 -52.53
CA SER A 210 -37.89 8.45 -53.72
C SER A 210 -37.11 9.71 -54.14
N ASP A 211 -37.45 10.89 -53.60
CA ASP A 211 -36.75 12.15 -53.91
C ASP A 211 -35.62 12.50 -52.93
N LEU A 212 -35.80 12.26 -51.61
CA LEU A 212 -34.71 12.43 -50.63
C LEU A 212 -33.54 11.46 -50.88
N SER A 213 -33.83 10.26 -51.36
CA SER A 213 -32.80 9.23 -51.62
C SER A 213 -31.95 9.52 -52.87
N LYS A 214 -32.48 10.29 -53.84
CA LYS A 214 -31.73 10.78 -55.00
C LYS A 214 -30.88 12.01 -54.66
N GLU A 215 -31.36 12.90 -53.79
CA GLU A 215 -30.58 14.04 -53.29
C GLU A 215 -29.43 13.61 -52.35
N LEU A 216 -29.66 12.65 -51.45
CA LEU A 216 -28.62 12.06 -50.59
C LEU A 216 -27.53 11.32 -51.38
N LYS A 217 -27.86 10.71 -52.53
CA LYS A 217 -26.87 10.08 -53.42
C LYS A 217 -26.03 11.10 -54.20
N LYS A 218 -26.59 12.26 -54.57
CA LYS A 218 -25.83 13.37 -55.16
C LYS A 218 -24.94 14.08 -54.13
N LEU A 219 -25.42 14.32 -52.91
CA LEU A 219 -24.59 14.89 -51.82
C LEU A 219 -23.46 13.95 -51.39
N SER A 220 -23.69 12.63 -51.32
CA SER A 220 -22.65 11.67 -50.94
C SER A 220 -21.57 11.46 -52.01
N THR A 221 -21.88 11.70 -53.30
CA THR A 221 -20.90 11.61 -54.39
C THR A 221 -20.10 12.91 -54.56
N THR A 222 -20.71 14.08 -54.36
CA THR A 222 -19.99 15.38 -54.33
C THR A 222 -19.10 15.51 -53.08
N THR A 223 -19.54 14.97 -51.93
CA THR A 223 -18.72 14.91 -50.71
C THR A 223 -17.57 13.89 -50.82
N ARG A 224 -17.67 12.91 -51.73
CA ARG A 224 -16.58 11.97 -52.03
C ARG A 224 -15.52 12.51 -53.00
N LYS A 225 -15.82 13.53 -53.81
CA LYS A 225 -14.84 14.12 -54.76
C LYS A 225 -14.06 15.33 -54.23
N LYS A 226 -14.35 15.84 -53.02
CA LYS A 226 -13.59 16.93 -52.38
C LYS A 226 -12.90 16.56 -51.05
N ARG A 227 -12.76 15.28 -50.72
CA ARG A 227 -11.92 14.79 -49.60
C ARG A 227 -10.97 13.68 -50.05
N ARG A 228 -10.08 13.99 -51.00
CA ARG A 228 -8.71 13.42 -50.97
C ARG A 228 -7.90 14.23 -49.94
N MET A 229 -8.36 14.24 -48.68
CA MET A 229 -7.48 14.63 -47.59
C MET A 229 -6.43 13.54 -47.47
N THR A 230 -5.19 13.91 -47.76
CA THR A 230 -4.00 13.11 -47.55
C THR A 230 -4.08 12.55 -46.12
N ARG A 231 -4.30 11.23 -45.97
CA ARG A 231 -4.19 10.54 -44.68
C ARG A 231 -2.76 10.82 -44.17
N VAL A 232 -2.58 11.78 -43.28
CA VAL A 232 -1.34 11.90 -42.51
C VAL A 232 -1.43 10.77 -41.50
N GLN A 233 -0.53 9.79 -41.60
CA GLN A 233 -0.43 8.69 -40.64
C GLN A 233 0.69 9.11 -39.69
N GLU A 234 0.31 9.64 -38.55
CA GLU A 234 1.24 9.88 -37.45
C GLU A 234 1.06 8.76 -36.44
N VAL A 235 2.16 8.36 -35.82
CA VAL A 235 2.13 7.37 -34.74
C VAL A 235 2.48 8.09 -33.45
N VAL A 236 1.61 7.97 -32.46
CA VAL A 236 1.83 8.52 -31.12
C VAL A 236 2.20 7.39 -30.18
N ILE A 237 3.29 7.59 -29.46
CA ILE A 237 3.78 6.68 -28.43
C ILE A 237 3.71 7.42 -27.10
N GLN A 238 2.93 6.90 -26.16
CA GLN A 238 2.85 7.42 -24.80
C GLN A 238 3.62 6.48 -23.88
N PHE A 239 4.63 6.98 -23.18
CA PHE A 239 5.34 6.29 -22.11
C PHE A 239 4.86 6.79 -20.76
N GLU A 240 4.48 5.88 -19.89
CA GLU A 240 4.25 6.11 -18.47
C GLU A 240 5.50 5.63 -17.72
N LEU A 241 6.36 6.55 -17.29
CA LEU A 241 7.61 6.21 -16.61
C LEU A 241 7.32 5.74 -15.19
N ILE A 242 7.83 4.57 -14.86
CA ILE A 242 7.75 3.98 -13.53
C ILE A 242 8.95 4.49 -12.73
N ASP A 243 8.74 5.54 -11.95
CA ASP A 243 9.74 6.13 -11.05
C ASP A 243 10.08 5.14 -9.93
N THR A 244 11.25 4.49 -10.05
CA THR A 244 11.75 3.50 -9.08
C THR A 244 11.92 4.09 -7.70
N ASP A 245 12.37 5.34 -7.60
CA ASP A 245 12.66 6.01 -6.34
C ASP A 245 11.35 6.37 -5.62
N LYS A 246 10.33 6.82 -6.37
CA LYS A 246 8.97 6.97 -5.82
C LYS A 246 8.39 5.63 -5.35
N ARG A 247 8.66 4.51 -6.02
CA ARG A 247 8.16 3.19 -5.58
C ARG A 247 8.88 2.69 -4.34
N ILE A 248 10.20 2.81 -4.30
CA ILE A 248 11.02 2.48 -3.14
C ILE A 248 10.60 3.35 -1.95
N SER A 249 10.47 4.66 -2.14
CA SER A 249 9.95 5.61 -1.15
C SER A 249 8.54 5.24 -0.67
N ASN A 250 7.60 4.95 -1.59
CA ASN A 250 6.25 4.52 -1.25
C ASN A 250 6.21 3.17 -0.52
N THR A 251 7.11 2.25 -0.86
CA THR A 251 7.23 0.96 -0.17
C THR A 251 7.76 1.18 1.24
N LEU A 252 8.85 1.94 1.41
CA LEU A 252 9.42 2.24 2.72
C LEU A 252 8.46 3.05 3.59
N ALA A 253 7.70 3.99 3.02
CA ALA A 253 6.71 4.79 3.73
C ALA A 253 5.58 3.98 4.36
N LYS A 254 5.36 2.72 3.92
CA LYS A 254 4.43 1.80 4.58
C LYS A 254 4.95 1.27 5.91
N TYR A 255 6.28 1.21 6.07
CA TYR A 255 6.93 0.59 7.23
C TYR A 255 7.66 1.60 8.12
N LEU A 256 8.12 2.70 7.54
CA LEU A 256 9.00 3.66 8.18
C LEU A 256 8.35 5.05 8.24
N PRO A 257 8.55 5.80 9.33
CA PRO A 257 8.22 7.22 9.38
C PRO A 257 8.90 7.99 8.25
N HIS A 258 8.24 9.00 7.70
CA HIS A 258 8.71 9.80 6.56
C HIS A 258 10.16 10.28 6.71
N LYS A 259 10.56 10.70 7.92
CA LYS A 259 11.94 11.14 8.21
C LYS A 259 12.99 10.04 7.98
N LYS A 260 12.67 8.78 8.32
CA LYS A 260 13.56 7.63 8.11
C LYS A 260 13.59 7.20 6.65
N VAL A 261 12.47 7.32 5.93
CA VAL A 261 12.41 7.06 4.48
C VAL A 261 13.35 8.01 3.75
N GLN A 262 13.23 9.31 4.03
CA GLN A 262 14.05 10.32 3.38
C GLN A 262 15.56 10.07 3.56
N SER A 263 16.01 9.72 4.77
CA SER A 263 17.42 9.38 5.00
C SER A 263 17.90 8.15 4.23
N ILE A 264 17.02 7.19 3.95
CA ILE A 264 17.37 6.01 3.14
C ILE A 264 17.45 6.40 1.67
N MET A 265 16.51 7.22 1.17
CA MET A 265 16.53 7.68 -0.22
C MET A 265 17.78 8.52 -0.52
N GLU A 266 18.20 9.37 0.42
CA GLU A 266 19.45 10.13 0.32
C GLU A 266 20.72 9.23 0.35
N GLU A 267 20.68 8.08 1.06
CA GLU A 267 21.75 7.08 1.01
C GLU A 267 21.72 6.25 -0.29
N GLU A 268 20.56 6.01 -0.89
CA GLU A 268 20.40 5.23 -2.13
C GLU A 268 20.96 5.94 -3.37
N GLU A 269 20.92 7.27 -3.43
CA GLU A 269 21.59 8.07 -4.50
C GLU A 269 23.11 7.76 -4.59
N ASN A 270 23.72 7.23 -3.51
CA ASN A 270 25.13 6.83 -3.47
C ASN A 270 25.38 5.37 -3.92
N GLY A 271 24.37 4.66 -4.43
CA GLY A 271 24.56 3.40 -5.17
C GLY A 271 24.50 2.10 -4.36
N THR A 272 23.92 2.10 -3.15
CA THR A 272 23.76 0.89 -2.33
C THR A 272 22.31 0.59 -1.99
N VAL A 273 21.60 -0.08 -2.91
CA VAL A 273 20.35 -0.82 -2.62
C VAL A 273 20.67 -2.24 -2.13
N ASP A 274 21.90 -2.47 -1.66
CA ASP A 274 22.35 -3.75 -1.14
C ASP A 274 21.99 -3.86 0.35
N GLY A 275 21.38 -4.98 0.73
CA GLY A 275 20.92 -5.24 2.09
C GLY A 275 21.98 -4.93 3.15
N LYS A 276 21.61 -4.14 4.15
CA LYS A 276 22.52 -3.66 5.21
C LYS A 276 22.51 -4.62 6.39
N LYS A 277 23.70 -5.03 6.84
CA LYS A 277 23.87 -5.78 8.08
C LYS A 277 23.95 -4.81 9.26
N THR A 278 22.90 -4.73 10.05
CA THR A 278 22.75 -3.75 11.14
C THR A 278 22.51 -4.46 12.47
N LYS A 279 23.07 -3.93 13.56
CA LYS A 279 22.70 -4.38 14.92
C LYS A 279 21.31 -3.85 15.22
N ALA A 280 20.39 -4.72 15.62
CA ALA A 280 19.03 -4.35 15.95
C ALA A 280 18.53 -5.14 17.18
N SER A 281 17.56 -4.56 17.87
CA SER A 281 16.79 -5.26 18.90
C SER A 281 15.45 -5.68 18.30
N CYS A 282 15.17 -6.98 18.31
CA CYS A 282 13.99 -7.58 17.72
C CYS A 282 13.02 -7.95 18.84
N MET A 283 11.75 -7.57 18.69
CA MET A 283 10.68 -7.88 19.61
C MET A 283 9.62 -8.72 18.89
N SER A 284 9.22 -9.83 19.51
CA SER A 284 8.09 -10.65 19.07
C SER A 284 7.02 -10.65 20.15
N VAL A 285 5.76 -10.45 19.75
CA VAL A 285 4.59 -10.45 20.63
C VAL A 285 3.55 -11.42 20.09
N ASP A 286 2.89 -12.17 20.96
CA ASP A 286 1.80 -13.09 20.61
C ASP A 286 0.73 -13.10 21.72
N LEU A 287 -0.55 -13.14 21.33
CA LEU A 287 -1.66 -13.31 22.26
C LEU A 287 -1.78 -14.77 22.69
N ARG A 288 -1.91 -15.00 24.00
CA ARG A 288 -2.10 -16.34 24.56
C ARG A 288 -3.48 -16.86 24.26
N ASN A 289 -3.56 -18.15 23.95
CA ASN A 289 -4.81 -18.89 23.75
C ASN A 289 -5.76 -18.23 22.74
N PHE A 290 -5.20 -17.55 21.73
CA PHE A 290 -5.98 -16.83 20.73
C PHE A 290 -6.97 -17.74 19.97
N LEU A 291 -6.60 -18.98 19.68
CA LEU A 291 -7.52 -19.95 19.06
C LEU A 291 -8.79 -20.15 19.91
N SER A 292 -8.63 -20.31 21.22
CA SER A 292 -9.77 -20.44 22.13
C SER A 292 -10.61 -19.18 22.20
N ILE A 293 -10.01 -17.99 22.00
CA ILE A 293 -10.79 -16.74 21.86
C ILE A 293 -11.63 -16.81 20.58
N CYS A 294 -11.04 -17.18 19.44
CA CYS A 294 -11.75 -17.30 18.17
C CYS A 294 -12.90 -18.32 18.20
N GLU A 295 -12.75 -19.43 18.90
CA GLU A 295 -13.78 -20.48 19.01
C GLU A 295 -15.00 -20.03 19.83
N ASN A 296 -14.82 -19.09 20.76
CA ASN A 296 -15.84 -18.69 21.72
C ASN A 296 -16.36 -17.25 21.49
N THR A 297 -16.01 -16.62 20.37
CA THR A 297 -16.29 -15.20 20.10
C THR A 297 -16.75 -15.02 18.66
N THR A 298 -17.60 -14.02 18.40
CA THR A 298 -18.07 -13.76 17.04
C THR A 298 -16.95 -13.22 16.15
N ALA A 299 -17.06 -13.38 14.83
CA ALA A 299 -16.05 -12.88 13.90
C ALA A 299 -15.84 -11.35 14.02
N SER A 300 -16.92 -10.59 14.23
CA SER A 300 -16.86 -9.13 14.43
C SER A 300 -16.06 -8.77 15.68
N ASP A 301 -16.30 -9.49 16.77
CA ASP A 301 -15.64 -9.25 18.05
C ASP A 301 -14.16 -9.65 18.00
N VAL A 302 -13.80 -10.74 17.30
CA VAL A 302 -12.41 -11.12 17.06
C VAL A 302 -11.66 -10.02 16.29
N LEU A 303 -12.27 -9.49 15.23
CA LEU A 303 -11.69 -8.38 14.47
C LEU A 303 -11.53 -7.11 15.32
N PHE A 304 -12.48 -6.83 16.21
CA PHE A 304 -12.39 -5.73 17.15
C PHE A 304 -11.22 -5.91 18.14
N ILE A 305 -11.09 -7.10 18.74
CA ILE A 305 -9.97 -7.45 19.64
C ILE A 305 -8.63 -7.29 18.91
N LEU A 306 -8.52 -7.80 17.68
CA LEU A 306 -7.31 -7.69 16.88
C LEU A 306 -6.98 -6.23 16.55
N SER A 307 -7.96 -5.44 16.11
CA SER A 307 -7.76 -4.02 15.79
C SER A 307 -7.24 -3.23 17.00
N MET A 308 -7.82 -3.48 18.17
CA MET A 308 -7.41 -2.88 19.44
C MET A 308 -5.98 -3.29 19.85
N TYR A 309 -5.67 -4.57 19.75
CA TYR A 309 -4.35 -5.11 20.03
C TYR A 309 -3.28 -4.56 19.05
N HIS A 310 -3.55 -4.59 17.74
CA HIS A 310 -2.65 -4.07 16.70
C HIS A 310 -2.38 -2.58 16.90
N THR A 311 -3.41 -1.81 17.25
CA THR A 311 -3.27 -0.38 17.57
C THR A 311 -2.35 -0.18 18.78
N SER A 312 -2.55 -0.95 19.86
CA SER A 312 -1.70 -0.84 21.04
C SER A 312 -0.24 -1.20 20.75
N VAL A 313 0.00 -2.28 20.00
CA VAL A 313 1.35 -2.68 19.59
C VAL A 313 2.00 -1.58 18.76
N ASN A 314 1.31 -1.08 17.74
CA ASN A 314 1.84 -0.07 16.84
C ASN A 314 2.20 1.22 17.58
N ASN A 315 1.33 1.70 18.47
CA ASN A 315 1.58 2.92 19.24
C ASN A 315 2.78 2.73 20.18
N CYS A 316 2.83 1.64 20.95
CA CYS A 316 3.93 1.39 21.88
C CYS A 316 5.28 1.24 21.17
N VAL A 317 5.30 0.62 19.98
CA VAL A 317 6.52 0.44 19.18
C VAL A 317 6.97 1.77 18.58
N THR A 318 6.07 2.50 17.92
CA THR A 318 6.41 3.75 17.22
C THR A 318 6.79 4.87 18.18
N GLU A 319 6.11 5.02 19.32
CA GLU A 319 6.48 5.99 20.37
C GLU A 319 7.88 5.76 20.96
N ASN A 320 8.39 4.53 20.89
CA ASN A 320 9.73 4.17 21.34
C ASN A 320 10.69 4.02 20.15
N ASN A 321 10.43 4.68 19.02
CA ASN A 321 11.30 4.71 17.84
C ASN A 321 11.56 3.36 17.16
N GLY A 322 10.72 2.36 17.45
CA GLY A 322 10.73 1.07 16.76
C GLY A 322 9.91 1.09 15.48
N ILE A 323 10.05 0.02 14.71
CA ILE A 323 9.34 -0.24 13.46
C ILE A 323 8.58 -1.55 13.62
N VAL A 324 7.30 -1.57 13.27
CA VAL A 324 6.55 -2.82 13.15
C VAL A 324 6.87 -3.41 11.78
N ASP A 325 7.55 -4.55 11.75
CA ASP A 325 7.88 -5.26 10.51
C ASP A 325 6.61 -5.86 9.91
N LYS A 326 5.97 -6.73 10.68
CA LYS A 326 4.77 -7.42 10.27
C LYS A 326 3.89 -7.78 11.44
N ILE A 327 2.59 -7.77 11.18
CA ILE A 327 1.57 -8.32 12.06
C ILE A 327 0.84 -9.41 11.28
N VAL A 328 0.88 -10.63 11.80
CA VAL A 328 0.22 -11.80 11.21
C VAL A 328 -0.73 -12.37 12.26
N ASN A 329 -2.03 -12.12 12.06
CA ASN A 329 -3.08 -12.47 13.02
C ASN A 329 -2.78 -11.86 14.41
N GLN A 330 -2.57 -12.70 15.41
CA GLN A 330 -2.26 -12.28 16.78
C GLN A 330 -0.76 -12.03 17.04
N LYS A 331 0.11 -12.39 16.09
CA LYS A 331 1.56 -12.26 16.23
C LYS A 331 2.04 -10.95 15.63
N ALA A 332 2.86 -10.21 16.37
CA ALA A 332 3.51 -9.00 15.88
C ALA A 332 5.03 -9.13 16.02
N THR A 333 5.75 -8.70 14.99
CA THR A 333 7.22 -8.60 14.99
C THR A 333 7.61 -7.16 14.77
N SER A 334 8.50 -6.66 15.62
CA SER A 334 8.99 -5.28 15.59
C SER A 334 10.50 -5.23 15.75
N VAL A 335 11.12 -4.21 15.19
CA VAL A 335 12.57 -4.03 15.16
C VAL A 335 12.93 -2.61 15.57
N PHE A 336 13.96 -2.50 16.40
CA PHE A 336 14.54 -1.24 16.89
C PHE A 336 15.99 -1.14 16.42
N GLY A 337 16.42 0.06 16.02
CA GLY A 337 17.76 0.28 15.43
C GLY A 337 17.81 0.22 13.89
N LEU A 338 16.67 0.38 13.22
CA LEU A 338 16.59 0.54 11.77
C LEU A 338 16.10 1.94 11.35
N PRO A 339 16.52 2.44 10.17
CA PRO A 339 17.48 1.84 9.22
C PRO A 339 18.95 1.91 9.67
N ALA A 340 19.24 2.73 10.67
CA ALA A 340 20.54 2.84 11.30
C ALA A 340 20.39 2.61 12.82
N PRO A 341 21.38 1.95 13.45
CA PRO A 341 21.34 1.69 14.88
C PRO A 341 21.57 2.99 15.63
N THR A 342 20.92 3.14 16.78
CA THR A 342 21.22 4.27 17.67
C THR A 342 22.51 4.03 18.44
N THR A 343 23.17 5.12 18.83
CA THR A 343 24.34 5.05 19.71
C THR A 343 23.94 4.65 21.14
N ASP A 344 24.90 4.14 21.92
CA ASP A 344 24.76 3.81 23.35
C ASP A 344 23.67 2.79 23.74
N ASN A 345 23.44 1.77 22.90
CA ASN A 345 22.47 0.70 23.17
C ASN A 345 21.04 1.19 23.41
N THR A 346 20.70 2.36 22.86
CA THR A 346 19.39 2.98 23.03
C THR A 346 18.28 2.13 22.39
N ASP A 347 18.59 1.34 21.36
CA ASP A 347 17.64 0.40 20.73
C ASP A 347 17.16 -0.72 21.66
N SER A 348 18.08 -1.34 22.42
CA SER A 348 17.76 -2.36 23.43
C SER A 348 16.89 -1.78 24.55
N TYR A 349 17.20 -0.55 24.97
CA TYR A 349 16.41 0.19 25.95
C TYR A 349 14.99 0.51 25.44
N ASN A 350 14.90 1.01 24.20
CA ASN A 350 13.64 1.33 23.54
C ASN A 350 12.75 0.10 23.36
N ALA A 351 13.33 -1.05 22.99
CA ALA A 351 12.59 -2.30 22.85
C ALA A 351 11.98 -2.76 24.18
N ILE A 352 12.75 -2.70 25.28
CA ILE A 352 12.24 -3.07 26.60
C ILE A 352 11.19 -2.07 27.09
N ASN A 353 11.39 -0.77 26.87
CA ASN A 353 10.39 0.25 27.22
C ASN A 353 9.08 0.08 26.44
N ALA A 354 9.17 -0.20 25.14
CA ALA A 354 7.99 -0.51 24.32
C ALA A 354 7.25 -1.72 24.88
N ALA A 355 7.97 -2.79 25.23
CA ALA A 355 7.38 -3.98 25.82
C ALA A 355 6.74 -3.73 27.20
N MET A 356 7.38 -2.94 28.07
CA MET A 356 6.80 -2.59 29.38
C MET A 356 5.56 -1.72 29.22
N LYS A 357 5.57 -0.72 28.32
CA LYS A 357 4.38 0.09 28.01
C LYS A 357 3.25 -0.78 27.45
N LEU A 358 3.56 -1.71 26.55
CA LEU A 358 2.59 -2.63 25.98
C LEU A 358 2.02 -3.60 27.03
N ASN A 359 2.85 -4.08 27.95
CA ASN A 359 2.40 -4.92 29.05
C ASN A 359 1.54 -4.13 30.06
N GLY A 360 1.83 -2.84 30.27
CA GLY A 360 0.99 -1.93 31.07
C GLY A 360 -0.31 -1.55 30.38
N SER A 361 -0.32 -1.37 29.06
CA SER A 361 -1.53 -1.06 28.30
C SER A 361 -2.50 -2.23 28.22
N LEU A 362 -2.04 -3.46 28.49
CA LEU A 362 -2.86 -4.66 28.54
C LEU A 362 -3.99 -4.57 29.58
N GLU A 363 -3.75 -3.92 30.71
CA GLU A 363 -4.78 -3.71 31.74
C GLU A 363 -5.91 -2.83 31.21
N SER A 364 -5.56 -1.67 30.64
CA SER A 364 -6.53 -0.78 30.00
C SER A 364 -7.26 -1.43 28.81
N LEU A 365 -6.55 -2.23 28.02
CA LEU A 365 -7.15 -3.02 26.94
C LEU A 365 -8.20 -4.00 27.51
N ASN A 366 -7.86 -4.74 28.55
CA ASN A 366 -8.75 -5.70 29.18
C ASN A 366 -9.95 -5.05 29.87
N ASP A 367 -9.79 -3.85 30.44
CA ASP A 367 -10.91 -3.09 30.99
C ASP A 367 -11.91 -2.71 29.90
N ARG A 368 -11.43 -2.22 28.75
CA ARG A 368 -12.28 -1.93 27.58
C ARG A 368 -12.96 -3.18 27.02
N LEU A 369 -12.25 -4.30 26.96
CA LEU A 369 -12.84 -5.57 26.54
C LEU A 369 -13.95 -6.01 27.51
N ARG A 370 -13.75 -5.82 28.82
CA ARG A 370 -14.76 -6.11 29.85
C ARG A 370 -16.02 -5.24 29.68
N GLU A 371 -15.86 -3.95 29.38
CA GLU A 371 -16.99 -3.05 29.08
C GLU A 371 -17.81 -3.52 27.87
N CYS A 372 -17.16 -4.15 26.89
CA CYS A 372 -17.80 -4.74 25.72
C CYS A 372 -18.29 -6.19 25.93
N ASN A 373 -18.22 -6.75 27.14
CA ASN A 373 -18.50 -8.17 27.44
C ASN A 373 -17.64 -9.16 26.64
N LEU A 374 -16.41 -8.79 26.30
CA LEU A 374 -15.45 -9.60 25.55
C LEU A 374 -14.45 -10.30 26.48
N PRO A 375 -13.87 -11.45 26.05
CA PRO A 375 -12.88 -12.16 26.85
C PRO A 375 -11.62 -11.32 27.03
N MET A 376 -11.04 -11.40 28.23
CA MET A 376 -9.73 -10.80 28.51
C MET A 376 -8.63 -11.51 27.73
N VAL A 377 -7.63 -10.76 27.32
CA VAL A 377 -6.45 -11.26 26.62
C VAL A 377 -5.21 -11.20 27.49
N GLN A 378 -4.28 -12.09 27.20
CA GLN A 378 -2.93 -12.10 27.75
C GLN A 378 -1.95 -12.17 26.59
N MET A 379 -0.72 -11.72 26.80
CA MET A 379 0.32 -11.80 25.78
C MET A 379 1.63 -12.36 26.33
N GLY A 380 2.51 -12.74 25.41
CA GLY A 380 3.91 -13.02 25.67
C GLY A 380 4.77 -12.11 24.81
N ILE A 381 5.84 -11.57 25.37
CA ILE A 381 6.79 -10.72 24.68
C ILE A 381 8.19 -11.32 24.80
N GLY A 382 8.86 -11.50 23.68
CA GLY A 382 10.25 -11.95 23.60
C GLY A 382 11.11 -10.90 22.92
N ILE A 383 12.27 -10.57 23.51
CA ILE A 383 13.22 -9.62 22.91
C ILE A 383 14.61 -10.25 22.78
N SER A 384 15.21 -10.06 21.62
CA SER A 384 16.61 -10.40 21.37
C SER A 384 17.35 -9.20 20.78
N THR A 385 18.67 -9.18 20.90
CA THR A 385 19.51 -8.16 20.26
C THR A 385 20.65 -8.83 19.51
N GLY A 386 20.81 -8.49 18.24
CA GLY A 386 21.66 -9.23 17.32
C GLY A 386 21.91 -8.47 16.03
N PHE A 387 22.70 -9.07 15.14
CA PHE A 387 22.81 -8.54 13.79
C PHE A 387 21.69 -9.12 12.93
N ILE A 388 21.06 -8.26 12.14
CA ILE A 388 20.08 -8.63 11.13
C ILE A 388 20.50 -8.04 9.79
N ILE A 389 19.96 -8.59 8.71
CA ILE A 389 20.06 -8.06 7.36
C ILE A 389 18.71 -7.41 7.05
N SER A 390 18.73 -6.15 6.62
CA SER A 390 17.54 -5.43 6.17
C SER A 390 17.77 -4.83 4.78
N GLY A 391 16.79 -4.93 3.89
CA GLY A 391 16.88 -4.36 2.55
C GLY A 391 15.60 -4.52 1.76
N ILE A 392 15.49 -3.80 0.64
CA ILE A 392 14.35 -3.91 -0.26
C ILE A 392 14.58 -5.10 -1.20
N VAL A 393 13.61 -5.99 -1.30
CA VAL A 393 13.67 -7.18 -2.15
C VAL A 393 12.35 -7.32 -2.92
N GLY A 394 12.45 -7.77 -4.16
CA GLY A 394 11.29 -8.15 -4.97
C GLY A 394 11.31 -7.53 -6.37
N PRO A 395 10.43 -7.99 -7.26
CA PRO A 395 10.27 -7.39 -8.57
C PRO A 395 9.72 -5.95 -8.44
N PRO A 396 9.91 -5.08 -9.45
CA PRO A 396 9.46 -3.68 -9.40
C PRO A 396 7.99 -3.52 -8.97
N LYS A 397 7.12 -4.44 -9.40
CA LYS A 397 5.69 -4.47 -9.05
C LYS A 397 5.37 -4.80 -7.59
N ARG A 398 6.29 -5.45 -6.88
CA ARG A 398 6.09 -5.94 -5.51
C ARG A 398 7.42 -5.87 -4.74
N LEU A 399 7.83 -4.64 -4.46
CA LEU A 399 8.93 -4.37 -3.54
C LEU A 399 8.45 -4.59 -2.11
N GLU A 400 9.21 -5.35 -1.33
CA GLU A 400 8.98 -5.58 0.09
C GLU A 400 10.26 -5.20 0.86
N TYR A 401 10.11 -4.50 1.99
CA TYR A 401 11.24 -4.23 2.87
C TYR A 401 11.44 -5.44 3.77
N LEU A 402 12.48 -6.22 3.50
CA LEU A 402 12.73 -7.51 4.11
C LEU A 402 13.73 -7.36 5.26
N MET A 403 13.40 -7.98 6.40
CA MET A 403 14.26 -8.09 7.57
C MET A 403 14.46 -9.58 7.91
N ILE A 404 15.70 -10.05 7.89
CA ILE A 404 16.05 -11.44 8.19
C ILE A 404 17.24 -11.50 9.15
N GLY A 405 17.21 -12.41 10.11
CA GLY A 405 18.38 -12.78 10.89
C GLY A 405 18.03 -13.58 12.13
N ASP A 406 19.01 -14.32 12.64
CA ASP A 406 18.86 -15.19 13.82
C ASP A 406 18.28 -14.47 15.04
N SER A 407 18.50 -13.15 15.16
CA SER A 407 17.92 -12.36 16.24
C SER A 407 16.38 -12.33 16.14
N ILE A 408 15.82 -12.17 14.94
CA ILE A 408 14.36 -12.13 14.74
C ILE A 408 13.75 -13.47 15.15
N ASP A 409 14.34 -14.57 14.71
CA ASP A 409 13.88 -15.91 15.05
C ASP A 409 14.07 -16.22 16.54
N LEU A 410 15.18 -15.77 17.14
CA LEU A 410 15.41 -15.91 18.57
C LEU A 410 14.35 -15.14 19.38
N ALA A 411 13.95 -13.93 18.96
CA ALA A 411 12.90 -13.18 19.65
C ALA A 411 11.56 -13.94 19.64
N ALA A 412 11.21 -14.58 18.51
CA ALA A 412 10.02 -15.43 18.41
C ALA A 412 10.11 -16.67 19.30
N HIS A 413 11.27 -17.33 19.38
CA HIS A 413 11.46 -18.46 20.29
C HIS A 413 11.39 -18.05 21.77
N ILE A 414 11.98 -16.92 22.14
CA ILE A 414 11.91 -16.36 23.49
C ILE A 414 10.46 -16.04 23.85
N GLN A 415 9.71 -15.44 22.91
CA GLN A 415 8.28 -15.19 23.08
C GLN A 415 7.53 -16.49 23.34
N GLY A 416 7.78 -17.56 22.56
CA GLY A 416 7.18 -18.87 22.80
C GLY A 416 7.49 -19.44 24.19
N ALA A 417 8.69 -19.19 24.70
CA ALA A 417 9.11 -19.62 26.04
C ALA A 417 8.35 -18.90 27.17
N THR A 418 7.79 -17.71 26.93
CA THR A 418 7.07 -16.95 27.99
C THR A 418 5.89 -17.76 28.56
N LYS A 419 5.20 -18.53 27.72
CA LYS A 419 4.10 -19.42 28.15
C LYS A 419 4.61 -20.54 29.05
N LEU A 420 5.76 -21.13 28.70
CA LEU A 420 6.35 -22.23 29.46
C LEU A 420 6.76 -21.77 30.85
N TYR A 421 7.46 -20.63 30.95
CA TYR A 421 7.95 -20.11 32.22
C TYR A 421 6.90 -19.30 32.98
N GLY A 422 5.76 -18.94 32.38
CA GLY A 422 4.74 -18.12 33.03
C GLY A 422 5.14 -16.65 33.19
N CYS A 423 6.14 -16.18 32.44
CA CYS A 423 6.54 -14.76 32.39
C CYS A 423 5.75 -14.02 31.33
N ASN A 424 5.63 -12.69 31.41
CA ASN A 424 5.04 -11.89 30.32
C ASN A 424 6.09 -11.32 29.36
N LEU A 425 7.28 -10.99 29.86
CA LEU A 425 8.37 -10.40 29.10
C LEU A 425 9.68 -11.14 29.39
N LEU A 426 10.25 -11.78 28.36
CA LEU A 426 11.55 -12.43 28.42
C LEU A 426 12.51 -11.80 27.42
N ILE A 427 13.78 -11.73 27.79
CA ILE A 427 14.86 -11.23 26.94
C ILE A 427 16.07 -12.17 26.93
N CYS A 428 16.89 -12.10 25.88
CA CYS A 428 18.16 -12.83 25.87
C CYS A 428 19.24 -12.12 26.69
N GLY A 429 20.25 -12.88 27.14
CA GLY A 429 21.38 -12.33 27.90
C GLY A 429 22.17 -11.23 27.18
N LYS A 430 22.17 -11.17 25.84
CA LYS A 430 22.80 -10.06 25.11
C LYS A 430 22.04 -8.75 25.30
N THR A 431 20.71 -8.76 25.14
CA THR A 431 19.86 -7.61 25.42
C THR A 431 20.02 -7.16 26.88
N GLN A 432 20.00 -8.12 27.81
CA GLN A 432 20.16 -7.83 29.24
C GLN A 432 21.48 -7.11 29.55
N ARG A 433 22.61 -7.56 28.99
CA ARG A 433 23.91 -6.92 29.20
C ARG A 433 23.97 -5.48 28.68
N GLU A 434 23.31 -5.21 27.55
CA GLU A 434 23.30 -3.88 26.94
C GLU A 434 22.56 -2.84 27.79
N VAL A 435 21.62 -3.26 28.64
CA VAL A 435 20.76 -2.40 29.45
C VAL A 435 20.77 -2.73 30.95
N ARG A 436 21.83 -3.41 31.42
CA ARG A 436 21.91 -3.98 32.78
C ARG A 436 21.59 -2.97 33.88
N ASP A 437 22.06 -1.73 33.72
CA ASP A 437 21.94 -0.71 34.76
C ASP A 437 20.63 0.11 34.65
N ARG A 438 19.77 -0.20 33.67
CA ARG A 438 18.51 0.53 33.39
C ARG A 438 17.24 -0.19 33.84
N PHE A 439 17.33 -1.48 34.14
CA PHE A 439 16.19 -2.29 34.56
C PHE A 439 16.60 -3.32 35.61
N HIS A 440 15.61 -3.80 36.36
CA HIS A 440 15.75 -4.96 37.23
C HIS A 440 15.45 -6.23 36.43
N PHE A 441 16.28 -7.25 36.63
CA PHE A 441 16.17 -8.52 35.93
C PHE A 441 16.21 -9.68 36.91
N ARG A 442 15.64 -10.81 36.49
CA ARG A 442 15.83 -12.13 37.10
C ARG A 442 16.26 -13.11 36.03
N GLU A 443 17.34 -13.86 36.27
CA GLU A 443 17.71 -14.98 35.39
C GLU A 443 16.68 -16.10 35.54
N ILE A 444 16.16 -16.61 34.43
CA ILE A 444 15.09 -17.62 34.45
C ILE A 444 15.63 -19.01 34.14
N ASP A 445 16.33 -19.16 33.03
CA ASP A 445 16.87 -20.46 32.60
C ASP A 445 17.92 -20.25 31.49
N THR A 446 18.73 -21.27 31.25
CA THR A 446 19.58 -21.33 30.05
C THR A 446 19.01 -22.37 29.12
N VAL A 447 18.63 -21.96 27.91
CA VAL A 447 17.88 -22.80 26.97
C VAL A 447 18.59 -22.95 25.64
N VAL A 448 18.41 -24.11 25.01
CA VAL A 448 18.75 -24.31 23.60
C VAL A 448 17.45 -24.20 22.80
N VAL A 449 17.36 -23.18 21.95
CA VAL A 449 16.23 -23.00 21.03
C VAL A 449 16.33 -24.00 19.88
N LYS A 450 15.19 -24.48 19.40
CA LYS A 450 15.13 -25.47 18.33
C LYS A 450 15.90 -24.98 17.09
N GLY A 451 16.83 -25.81 16.60
CA GLY A 451 17.66 -25.48 15.43
C GLY A 451 18.93 -24.69 15.74
N SER A 452 19.15 -24.27 16.99
CA SER A 452 20.41 -23.70 17.47
C SER A 452 21.20 -24.74 18.25
N VAL A 453 22.53 -24.66 18.19
CA VAL A 453 23.46 -25.38 19.09
C VAL A 453 23.98 -24.49 20.21
N VAL A 454 23.71 -23.18 20.14
CA VAL A 454 24.22 -22.20 21.11
C VAL A 454 23.17 -22.00 22.20
N PRO A 455 23.50 -22.26 23.48
CA PRO A 455 22.60 -21.99 24.59
C PRO A 455 22.43 -20.49 24.80
N VAL A 456 21.21 -20.09 25.15
CA VAL A 456 20.82 -18.71 25.40
C VAL A 456 20.21 -18.62 26.79
N THR A 457 20.81 -17.79 27.64
CA THR A 457 20.24 -17.46 28.95
C THR A 457 19.09 -16.47 28.77
N LEU A 458 17.95 -16.81 29.38
CA LEU A 458 16.73 -16.00 29.40
C LEU A 458 16.65 -15.20 30.70
N PHE A 459 16.26 -13.94 30.57
CA PHE A 459 16.01 -13.06 31.69
C PHE A 459 14.59 -12.53 31.63
N GLU A 460 13.93 -12.46 32.78
CA GLU A 460 12.69 -11.71 32.93
C GLU A 460 13.01 -10.27 33.33
N VAL A 461 12.25 -9.33 32.79
CA VAL A 461 12.33 -7.91 33.15
C VAL A 461 11.31 -7.63 34.25
N LEU A 462 11.79 -7.22 35.43
CA LEU A 462 10.94 -6.97 36.61
C LEU A 462 10.44 -5.53 36.69
N GLY A 463 11.14 -4.59 36.06
CA GLY A 463 10.78 -3.17 36.05
C GLY A 463 11.97 -2.27 35.75
N SER A 464 11.73 -0.97 35.65
CA SER A 464 12.81 0.02 35.50
C SER A 464 13.63 0.15 36.78
N SER A 465 14.95 0.37 36.65
CA SER A 465 15.82 0.59 37.81
C SER A 465 15.54 1.90 38.56
N SER A 466 14.73 2.79 37.98
CA SER A 466 14.26 4.01 38.64
C SER A 466 13.11 3.77 39.62
N ILE A 467 12.51 2.58 39.61
CA ILE A 467 11.37 2.22 40.45
C ILE A 467 11.82 1.15 41.45
N GLU A 468 11.62 1.42 42.74
CA GLU A 468 11.90 0.44 43.78
C GLU A 468 10.93 -0.74 43.67
N LEU A 469 11.48 -1.95 43.59
CA LEU A 469 10.68 -3.17 43.58
C LEU A 469 10.01 -3.41 44.93
N ALA A 470 8.78 -3.93 44.90
CA ALA A 470 8.10 -4.37 46.11
C ALA A 470 8.91 -5.45 46.84
N ARG A 471 8.86 -5.46 48.18
CA ARG A 471 9.64 -6.39 49.02
C ARG A 471 9.31 -7.85 48.70
N GLU A 472 8.06 -8.12 48.34
CA GLU A 472 7.56 -9.42 47.92
C GLU A 472 8.26 -9.90 46.65
N ILE A 473 8.41 -9.02 45.65
CA ILE A 473 9.09 -9.31 44.38
C ILE A 473 10.58 -9.57 44.62
N ILE A 474 11.23 -8.75 45.44
CA ILE A 474 12.65 -8.92 45.79
C ILE A 474 12.86 -10.27 46.49
N THR A 475 12.03 -10.58 47.49
CA THR A 475 12.12 -11.83 48.25
C THR A 475 11.85 -13.05 47.37
N ALA A 476 10.85 -12.98 46.49
CA ALA A 476 10.56 -14.04 45.52
C ALA A 476 11.71 -14.23 44.53
N THR A 477 12.34 -13.15 44.07
CA THR A 477 13.51 -13.19 43.18
C THR A 477 14.70 -13.88 43.84
N ILE A 478 15.04 -13.50 45.08
CA ILE A 478 16.13 -14.15 45.85
C ILE A 478 15.83 -15.64 46.06
N CYS A 479 14.59 -15.98 46.45
CA CYS A 479 14.21 -17.37 46.62
C CYS A 479 14.30 -18.16 45.31
N PHE A 480 13.89 -17.56 44.19
CA PHE A 480 14.00 -18.17 42.87
C PHE A 480 15.46 -18.41 42.47
N GLU A 481 16.35 -17.43 42.64
CA GLU A 481 17.77 -17.56 42.31
C GLU A 481 18.47 -18.65 43.12
N LEU A 482 18.18 -18.74 44.42
CA LEU A 482 18.65 -19.85 45.27
C LEU A 482 18.11 -21.19 44.77
N GLY A 483 16.82 -21.25 44.42
CA GLY A 483 16.20 -22.44 43.85
C GLY A 483 16.86 -22.87 42.52
N LEU A 484 17.17 -21.91 41.65
CA LEU A 484 17.82 -22.14 40.36
C LEU A 484 19.25 -22.67 40.54
N SER A 485 20.00 -22.13 41.50
CA SER A 485 21.33 -22.63 41.88
C SER A 485 21.27 -24.08 42.35
N GLU A 486 20.37 -24.40 43.29
CA GLU A 486 20.20 -25.77 43.79
C GLU A 486 19.69 -26.74 42.70
N TYR A 487 18.82 -26.26 41.80
CA TYR A 487 18.35 -27.03 40.65
C TYR A 487 19.52 -27.41 39.72
N ARG A 488 20.43 -26.49 39.42
CA ARG A 488 21.63 -26.74 38.61
C ARG A 488 22.61 -27.68 39.31
N ASN A 489 22.68 -27.64 40.63
CA ASN A 489 23.43 -28.60 41.46
C ASN A 489 22.72 -29.95 41.61
N GLN A 490 21.59 -30.17 40.93
CA GLN A 490 20.77 -31.39 41.00
C GLN A 490 20.18 -31.70 42.39
N ASN A 491 20.13 -30.70 43.28
CA ASN A 491 19.53 -30.78 44.61
C ASN A 491 18.02 -30.45 44.52
N TYR A 492 17.28 -31.26 43.75
CA TYR A 492 15.88 -30.96 43.38
C TYR A 492 14.93 -30.79 44.57
N SER A 493 15.16 -31.50 45.67
CA SER A 493 14.36 -31.37 46.90
C SER A 493 14.53 -29.99 47.55
N VAL A 494 15.77 -29.50 47.64
CA VAL A 494 16.10 -28.18 48.20
C VAL A 494 15.64 -27.08 47.25
N ALA A 495 15.88 -27.25 45.95
CA ALA A 495 15.39 -26.34 44.91
C ALA A 495 13.86 -26.14 45.01
N GLN A 496 13.10 -27.24 45.16
CA GLN A 496 11.65 -27.18 45.30
C GLN A 496 11.19 -26.40 46.55
N LEU A 497 11.93 -26.47 47.67
CA LEU A 497 11.63 -25.68 48.87
C LEU A 497 11.77 -24.18 48.60
N HIS A 498 12.86 -23.78 47.93
CA HIS A 498 13.10 -22.38 47.56
C HIS A 498 12.03 -21.85 46.59
N PHE A 499 11.67 -22.60 45.55
CA PHE A 499 10.61 -22.20 44.63
C PHE A 499 9.22 -22.13 45.31
N LYS A 500 8.89 -23.08 46.20
CA LYS A 500 7.65 -23.02 46.98
C LYS A 500 7.59 -21.76 47.85
N LYS A 501 8.72 -21.33 48.43
CA LYS A 501 8.80 -20.10 49.22
C LYS A 501 8.62 -18.84 48.36
N ALA A 502 9.14 -18.82 47.14
CA ALA A 502 8.88 -17.74 46.18
C ALA A 502 7.38 -17.64 45.85
N ILE A 503 6.70 -18.76 45.59
CA ILE A 503 5.24 -18.82 45.31
C ILE A 503 4.41 -18.33 46.50
N GLN A 504 4.83 -18.63 47.73
CA GLN A 504 4.15 -18.15 48.94
C GLN A 504 4.26 -16.63 49.12
N THR A 505 5.30 -16.03 48.54
CA THR A 505 5.58 -14.60 48.68
C THR A 505 4.89 -13.78 47.59
N SER A 506 4.86 -14.29 46.35
CA SER A 506 4.21 -13.67 45.21
C SER A 506 3.67 -14.74 44.27
N ASP A 507 2.66 -14.39 43.47
CA ASP A 507 2.13 -15.28 42.44
C ASP A 507 3.13 -15.49 41.29
N ASP A 508 4.12 -16.35 41.49
CA ASP A 508 5.30 -16.47 40.64
C ASP A 508 5.19 -17.62 39.63
N GLY A 509 5.00 -17.26 38.35
CA GLY A 509 4.92 -18.21 37.24
C GLY A 509 6.14 -19.13 37.12
N PRO A 510 7.37 -18.58 37.08
CA PRO A 510 8.59 -19.38 36.96
C PRO A 510 8.76 -20.41 38.06
N SER A 511 8.57 -20.01 39.32
CA SER A 511 8.66 -20.94 40.45
C SER A 511 7.65 -22.08 40.35
N LYS A 512 6.41 -21.83 39.92
CA LYS A 512 5.41 -22.90 39.73
C LYS A 512 5.87 -23.93 38.70
N MET A 513 6.43 -23.46 37.58
CA MET A 513 6.98 -24.34 36.55
C MET A 513 8.14 -25.16 37.10
N PHE A 514 9.11 -24.53 37.78
CA PHE A 514 10.26 -25.24 38.33
C PHE A 514 9.91 -26.20 39.47
N VAL A 515 8.89 -25.92 40.29
CA VAL A 515 8.38 -26.88 41.29
C VAL A 515 7.90 -28.16 40.60
N LYS A 516 7.14 -28.02 39.51
CA LYS A 516 6.66 -29.16 38.72
C LYS A 516 7.83 -29.90 38.07
N ARG A 517 8.77 -29.19 37.45
CA ARG A 517 9.97 -29.77 36.83
C ARG A 517 10.80 -30.57 37.85
N CYS A 518 11.05 -30.02 39.04
CA CYS A 518 11.75 -30.71 40.12
C CYS A 518 10.97 -31.96 40.58
N GLN A 519 9.64 -31.88 40.67
CA GLN A 519 8.80 -33.03 41.01
C GLN A 519 8.92 -34.15 39.98
N ASP A 520 8.82 -33.83 38.70
CA ASP A 520 8.93 -34.80 37.61
C ASP A 520 10.33 -35.44 37.55
N LEU A 521 11.39 -34.71 37.93
CA LEU A 521 12.74 -35.24 38.06
C LEU A 521 12.91 -36.18 39.27
N LEU A 522 12.35 -35.80 40.43
CA LEU A 522 12.37 -36.64 41.64
C LEU A 522 11.56 -37.93 41.47
N GLU A 523 10.46 -37.87 40.72
CA GLU A 523 9.62 -39.04 40.38
C GLU A 523 10.19 -39.87 39.21
N GLY A 524 11.30 -39.44 38.60
CA GLY A 524 11.95 -40.12 37.48
C GLY A 524 11.18 -40.08 36.16
N LYS A 525 10.15 -39.22 36.05
CA LYS A 525 9.40 -38.95 34.81
C LYS A 525 10.26 -38.19 33.80
N LEU A 526 11.14 -37.34 34.29
CA LEU A 526 12.20 -36.70 33.53
C LEU A 526 13.54 -37.31 33.94
N LYS A 527 14.42 -37.53 32.96
CA LYS A 527 15.81 -37.96 33.19
C LYS A 527 16.73 -36.97 32.50
N MET A 528 17.63 -36.36 33.26
CA MET A 528 18.70 -35.54 32.70
C MET A 528 19.88 -36.44 32.34
N ALA A 529 20.67 -36.02 31.34
CA ALA A 529 21.90 -36.72 31.03
C ALA A 529 22.87 -36.63 32.23
N PRO A 530 23.72 -37.65 32.48
CA PRO A 530 24.68 -37.61 33.58
C PRO A 530 25.68 -36.44 33.50
N ASP A 531 25.92 -35.94 32.29
CA ASP A 531 26.80 -34.83 31.92
C ASP A 531 26.03 -33.53 31.62
N TRP A 532 24.79 -33.42 32.13
CA TRP A 532 23.95 -32.26 31.89
C TRP A 532 24.61 -30.97 32.41
N ASP A 533 24.77 -30.00 31.52
CA ASP A 533 25.48 -28.73 31.72
C ASP A 533 24.57 -27.61 32.26
N GLY A 534 23.34 -27.94 32.63
CA GLY A 534 22.33 -26.96 33.07
C GLY A 534 21.48 -26.36 31.94
N CYS A 535 21.67 -26.78 30.67
CA CYS A 535 20.92 -26.25 29.53
C CYS A 535 19.61 -27.01 29.28
N TRP A 536 18.48 -26.31 29.25
CA TRP A 536 17.18 -26.88 28.94
C TRP A 536 16.87 -26.83 27.44
N ILE A 537 16.48 -27.95 26.83
CA ILE A 537 16.07 -27.96 25.42
C ILE A 537 14.59 -27.57 25.33
N LEU A 538 14.30 -26.46 24.65
CA LEU A 538 12.92 -26.07 24.37
C LEU A 538 12.31 -27.03 23.34
N GLN A 539 11.48 -27.96 23.81
CA GLN A 539 10.61 -28.74 22.95
C GLN A 539 9.36 -27.91 22.64
N ASN A 540 9.06 -27.70 21.36
CA ASN A 540 7.79 -27.07 20.98
C ASN A 540 6.65 -28.00 21.43
N ASN A 541 5.71 -27.46 22.19
CA ASN A 541 4.34 -28.00 22.22
C ASN A 541 3.59 -27.52 20.99
#